data_AF-A0A8S8XJZ5-F1
#
_entry.id   AF-A0A8S8XJZ5-F1
#
_cell.length_a   1.000
_cell.length_b   1.000
_cell.length_c   1.000
_cell.angle_alpha   90.00
_cell.angle_beta   90.00
_cell.angle_gamma   90.00
#
_symmetry.space_group_name_H-M   'P 1'
#
loop_
_entity.id
_entity.type
_entity.pdbx_description
1 polymer ?
#
loop_
_entity_poly.entity_id
_entity_poly.type
_entity_poly.pdbx_seq_one_letter_code
_entity_poly.pdbx_strand_id
1 'polypeptide(L)'
;MKSRRADHVCEGLQGARGLFLRLGSQDINLADYTKEASDRWLKVTSQDTWSSTLSRVRIARQEAMEMTLEAIRSSGFPDRGTSFARLLDSCGIENKSDVILAAIQYMRSVEKEGNTPPREIRRLVVETGKWTKRSVKKWNVSLYIGRMLEGGPGGSGSFLEYPRRRPRKNAFVVLTEAGRDHLDQLSLKR
;
A
#
# COMPACT_ATOMS: atom_id res chain seq x y z
N MET A 1 36.66 -36.98 -31.82
CA MET A 1 36.96 -36.85 -30.37
C MET A 1 37.28 -35.39 -30.06
N LYS A 2 36.69 -34.87 -28.96
CA LYS A 2 36.86 -33.53 -28.33
C LYS A 2 36.34 -32.33 -29.16
N SER A 3 35.20 -31.68 -28.88
CA SER A 3 34.55 -31.20 -27.63
C SER A 3 35.02 -29.80 -27.20
N ARG A 4 34.04 -28.88 -27.13
CA ARG A 4 33.91 -27.64 -26.32
C ARG A 4 34.71 -26.42 -26.77
N ARG A 5 34.24 -25.19 -26.59
CA ARG A 5 32.95 -24.57 -26.22
C ARG A 5 33.19 -23.08 -26.51
N ALA A 6 32.20 -22.38 -27.05
CA ALA A 6 32.23 -20.93 -27.14
C ALA A 6 32.07 -20.34 -25.74
N ASP A 7 33.07 -19.56 -25.30
CA ASP A 7 32.97 -18.71 -24.13
C ASP A 7 32.24 -17.43 -24.51
N HIS A 8 30.93 -17.41 -24.25
CA HIS A 8 30.17 -16.18 -24.06
C HIS A 8 29.80 -16.11 -22.58
N VAL A 9 30.56 -15.35 -21.80
CA VAL A 9 30.18 -14.96 -20.44
C VAL A 9 29.54 -13.58 -20.54
N CYS A 10 28.22 -13.57 -20.39
CA CYS A 10 27.41 -12.36 -20.35
C CYS A 10 27.74 -11.52 -19.10
N GLU A 11 27.92 -10.23 -19.33
CA GLU A 11 27.94 -9.18 -18.31
C GLU A 11 26.62 -9.13 -17.51
N GLY A 12 26.76 -8.71 -16.26
CA GLY A 12 25.76 -8.88 -15.21
C GLY A 12 24.45 -8.11 -15.40
N LEU A 13 23.35 -8.80 -15.07
CA LEU A 13 22.05 -8.18 -14.79
C LEU A 13 21.90 -7.99 -13.28
N GLN A 14 22.12 -6.74 -12.85
CA GLN A 14 21.70 -6.27 -11.54
C GLN A 14 20.20 -6.05 -11.52
N GLY A 15 19.52 -6.67 -10.54
CA GLY A 15 18.46 -5.99 -9.80
C GLY A 15 17.04 -6.01 -10.35
N ALA A 16 16.44 -7.18 -10.48
CA ALA A 16 14.98 -7.33 -10.32
C ALA A 16 14.70 -8.56 -9.45
N ARG A 17 14.34 -8.35 -8.19
CA ARG A 17 13.81 -9.42 -7.32
C ARG A 17 12.36 -9.71 -7.73
N GLY A 18 12.17 -10.35 -8.88
CA GLY A 18 10.92 -11.03 -9.25
C GLY A 18 10.95 -12.46 -8.72
N LEU A 19 9.83 -12.95 -8.22
CA LEU A 19 9.66 -14.38 -7.96
C LEU A 19 9.40 -15.04 -9.33
N PHE A 20 10.21 -16.02 -9.72
CA PHE A 20 10.06 -16.76 -10.98
C PHE A 20 9.81 -18.24 -10.68
N LEU A 21 8.79 -18.82 -11.30
CA LEU A 21 8.54 -20.26 -11.24
C LEU A 21 9.04 -20.85 -12.55
N ARG A 22 9.98 -21.80 -12.47
CA ARG A 22 10.43 -22.55 -13.63
C ARG A 22 9.67 -23.86 -13.73
N LEU A 23 8.78 -23.96 -14.71
CA LEU A 23 8.05 -25.19 -15.05
C LEU A 23 8.67 -25.76 -16.34
N GLY A 24 9.59 -26.72 -16.17
CA GLY A 24 10.32 -27.31 -17.28
C GLY A 24 11.18 -26.29 -18.03
N SER A 25 10.82 -26.03 -19.30
CA SER A 25 11.54 -25.14 -20.22
C SER A 25 11.00 -23.70 -20.22
N GLN A 26 9.95 -23.40 -19.45
CA GLN A 26 9.33 -22.08 -19.40
C GLN A 26 9.60 -21.40 -18.05
N ASP A 27 10.07 -20.16 -18.12
CA ASP A 27 10.21 -19.27 -16.98
C ASP A 27 8.96 -18.37 -16.90
N ILE A 28 8.13 -18.58 -15.87
CA ILE A 28 6.93 -17.77 -15.65
C ILE A 28 7.26 -16.66 -14.64
N ASN A 29 7.06 -15.42 -15.05
CA ASN A 29 7.15 -14.25 -14.18
C ASN A 29 5.91 -14.19 -13.27
N LEU A 30 6.04 -14.46 -11.97
CA LEU A 30 4.89 -14.43 -11.05
C LEU A 30 4.33 -13.03 -10.83
N ALA A 31 5.08 -11.96 -11.16
CA ALA A 31 4.60 -10.59 -10.97
C ALA A 31 3.34 -10.30 -11.82
N ASP A 32 3.27 -10.85 -13.02
CA ASP A 32 2.13 -10.68 -13.92
C ASP A 32 0.91 -11.50 -13.44
N TYR A 33 1.15 -12.72 -12.93
CA TYR A 33 0.11 -13.56 -12.34
C TYR A 33 -0.51 -12.93 -11.08
N THR A 34 0.31 -12.28 -10.24
CA THR A 34 -0.19 -11.58 -9.06
C THR A 34 -1.02 -10.34 -9.40
N LYS A 35 -0.75 -9.67 -10.53
CA LYS A 35 -1.57 -8.54 -10.98
C LYS A 35 -2.95 -9.01 -11.43
N GLU A 36 -3.02 -10.03 -12.28
CA GLU A 36 -4.28 -10.57 -12.82
C GLU A 36 -5.14 -11.20 -11.72
N ALA A 37 -4.52 -11.98 -10.82
CA ALA A 37 -5.22 -12.55 -9.67
C ALA A 37 -5.69 -11.47 -8.69
N SER A 38 -4.88 -10.44 -8.46
CA SER A 38 -5.28 -9.33 -7.61
C SER A 38 -6.40 -8.47 -8.22
N ASP A 39 -6.49 -8.33 -9.55
CA ASP A 39 -7.60 -7.62 -10.22
C ASP A 39 -8.94 -8.37 -10.06
N ARG A 40 -8.85 -9.71 -9.97
CA ARG A 40 -10.01 -10.57 -9.68
C ARG A 40 -10.56 -10.38 -8.27
N TRP A 41 -9.68 -10.13 -7.29
CA TRP A 41 -10.05 -9.93 -5.88
C TRP A 41 -10.52 -8.50 -5.59
N LEU A 42 -9.80 -7.51 -6.11
CA LEU A 42 -10.10 -6.10 -5.90
C LEU A 42 -10.89 -5.58 -7.10
N LYS A 43 -12.21 -5.83 -7.13
CA LYS A 43 -13.15 -5.20 -8.08
C LYS A 43 -13.28 -3.70 -7.79
N VAL A 44 -12.20 -2.97 -7.98
CA VAL A 44 -12.10 -1.53 -7.77
C VAL A 44 -12.35 -0.85 -9.11
N THR A 45 -13.38 -0.04 -9.16
CA THR A 45 -13.82 0.65 -10.38
C THR A 45 -13.42 2.11 -10.33
N SER A 46 -13.41 2.75 -11.51
CA SER A 46 -13.06 4.15 -11.68
C SER A 46 -14.09 5.15 -11.11
N GLN A 47 -15.17 4.70 -10.48
CA GLN A 47 -16.22 5.55 -9.89
C GLN A 47 -16.24 5.51 -8.34
N ASP A 48 -15.35 4.72 -7.74
CA ASP A 48 -15.38 4.43 -6.32
C ASP A 48 -14.74 5.53 -5.47
N THR A 49 -15.37 5.87 -4.35
CA THR A 49 -14.80 6.73 -3.30
C THR A 49 -13.75 5.96 -2.49
N TRP A 50 -12.82 6.68 -1.86
CA TRP A 50 -11.81 6.11 -0.98
C TRP A 50 -12.43 5.18 0.08
N SER A 51 -13.49 5.63 0.75
CA SER A 51 -14.21 4.87 1.78
C SER A 51 -14.77 3.55 1.25
N SER A 52 -15.36 3.55 0.05
CA SER A 52 -15.90 2.33 -0.58
C SER A 52 -14.79 1.36 -1.02
N THR A 53 -13.68 1.86 -1.56
CA THR A 53 -12.54 1.04 -1.98
C THR A 53 -11.83 0.45 -0.77
N LEU A 54 -11.61 1.25 0.27
CA LEU A 54 -11.04 0.81 1.54
C LEU A 54 -11.89 -0.29 2.20
N SER A 55 -13.22 -0.16 2.16
CA SER A 55 -14.14 -1.16 2.69
C SER A 55 -14.00 -2.51 1.95
N ARG A 56 -13.92 -2.49 0.62
CA ARG A 56 -13.67 -3.69 -0.19
C ARG A 56 -12.34 -4.36 0.15
N VAL A 57 -11.27 -3.58 0.24
CA VAL A 57 -9.94 -4.12 0.62
C VAL A 57 -10.01 -4.76 2.01
N ARG A 58 -10.72 -4.16 2.96
CA ARG A 58 -10.92 -4.70 4.31
C ARG A 58 -11.68 -6.03 4.29
N ILE A 59 -12.76 -6.13 3.51
CA ILE A 59 -13.57 -7.35 3.38
C ILE A 59 -12.74 -8.46 2.73
N ALA A 60 -12.09 -8.17 1.59
CA ALA A 60 -11.25 -9.13 0.89
C ALA A 60 -10.12 -9.68 1.76
N ARG A 61 -9.50 -8.83 2.60
CA ARG A 61 -8.49 -9.29 3.57
C ARG A 61 -9.08 -10.20 4.63
N GLN A 62 -10.26 -9.88 5.17
CA GLN A 62 -10.92 -10.70 6.18
C GLN A 62 -11.27 -12.08 5.61
N GLU A 63 -11.83 -12.13 4.40
CA GLU A 63 -12.11 -13.37 3.68
C GLU A 63 -10.83 -14.18 3.44
N ALA A 64 -9.74 -13.54 3.02
CA ALA A 64 -8.45 -14.21 2.86
C ALA A 64 -7.91 -14.77 4.17
N MET A 65 -8.11 -14.08 5.31
CA MET A 65 -7.70 -14.58 6.63
C MET A 65 -8.51 -15.79 7.11
N GLU A 66 -9.75 -15.94 6.65
CA GLU A 66 -10.61 -17.10 6.94
C GLU A 66 -10.25 -18.31 6.05
N MET A 67 -9.46 -18.11 5.00
CA MET A 67 -8.95 -19.15 4.12
C MET A 67 -7.59 -19.71 4.59
N THR A 68 -7.32 -20.99 4.31
CA THR A 68 -6.03 -21.62 4.59
C THR A 68 -4.88 -20.97 3.80
N LEU A 69 -3.65 -20.98 4.33
CA LEU A 69 -2.47 -20.36 3.70
C LEU A 69 -2.22 -20.83 2.25
N GLU A 70 -2.53 -22.09 1.93
CA GLU A 70 -2.46 -22.61 0.55
C GLU A 70 -3.55 -22.03 -0.35
N ALA A 71 -4.74 -21.79 0.20
CA ALA A 71 -5.84 -21.15 -0.51
C ALA A 71 -5.59 -19.65 -0.76
N ILE A 72 -4.86 -18.96 0.13
CA ILE A 72 -4.42 -17.56 -0.09
C ILE A 72 -3.35 -17.48 -1.20
N ARG A 73 -2.40 -18.43 -1.19
CA ARG A 73 -1.37 -18.50 -2.24
C ARG A 73 -1.95 -18.84 -3.61
N SER A 74 -2.94 -19.73 -3.67
CA SER A 74 -3.62 -20.09 -4.91
C SER A 74 -4.64 -19.04 -5.35
N SER A 75 -5.20 -18.25 -4.42
CA SER A 75 -6.15 -17.20 -4.76
C SER A 75 -5.51 -15.95 -5.36
N GLY A 76 -4.21 -15.75 -5.13
CA GLY A 76 -3.47 -14.58 -5.61
C GLY A 76 -3.90 -13.28 -4.92
N PHE A 77 -4.26 -13.36 -3.64
CA PHE A 77 -4.46 -12.18 -2.82
C PHE A 77 -3.19 -11.31 -2.80
N PRO A 78 -3.28 -10.01 -3.10
CA PRO A 78 -2.12 -9.13 -3.18
C PRO A 78 -1.39 -9.02 -1.84
N ASP A 79 -0.07 -8.86 -1.89
CA ASP A 79 0.68 -8.46 -0.69
C ASP A 79 0.23 -7.07 -0.21
N ARG A 80 0.58 -6.74 1.03
CA ARG A 80 0.21 -5.48 1.70
C ARG A 80 0.57 -4.25 0.86
N GLY A 81 1.76 -4.23 0.27
CA GLY A 81 2.26 -3.13 -0.54
C GLY A 81 1.48 -2.98 -1.84
N THR A 82 1.26 -4.08 -2.56
CA THR A 82 0.47 -4.11 -3.80
C THR A 82 -0.99 -3.71 -3.56
N SER A 83 -1.61 -4.18 -2.48
CA SER A 83 -2.97 -3.79 -2.07
C SER A 83 -3.09 -2.29 -1.86
N PHE A 84 -2.13 -1.72 -1.12
CA PHE A 84 -2.10 -0.29 -0.83
C PHE A 84 -1.79 0.54 -2.08
N ALA A 85 -0.87 0.09 -2.93
CA ALA A 85 -0.54 0.75 -4.20
C ALA A 85 -1.77 0.93 -5.08
N ARG A 86 -2.57 -0.13 -5.23
CA ARG A 86 -3.83 -0.13 -5.99
C ARG A 86 -4.87 0.81 -5.41
N LEU A 87 -4.99 0.84 -4.08
CA LEU A 87 -5.89 1.77 -3.40
C LEU A 87 -5.50 3.23 -3.67
N LEU A 88 -4.19 3.53 -3.70
CA LEU A 88 -3.70 4.87 -4.08
C LEU A 88 -3.97 5.18 -5.55
N ASP A 89 -3.71 4.24 -6.46
CA ASP A 89 -3.95 4.39 -7.91
C ASP A 89 -5.43 4.64 -8.19
N SER A 90 -6.32 3.85 -7.59
CA SER A 90 -7.76 3.99 -7.81
C SER A 90 -8.32 5.33 -7.33
N CYS A 91 -7.64 5.98 -6.38
CA CYS A 91 -8.07 7.23 -5.78
C CYS A 91 -7.27 8.45 -6.28
N GLY A 92 -6.31 8.27 -7.20
CA GLY A 92 -5.46 9.38 -7.68
C GLY A 92 -4.57 10.01 -6.60
N ILE A 93 -4.19 9.25 -5.57
CA ILE A 93 -3.44 9.79 -4.42
C ILE A 93 -1.94 9.68 -4.67
N GLU A 94 -1.30 10.82 -4.93
CA GLU A 94 0.15 10.90 -5.21
C GLU A 94 0.93 11.84 -4.27
N ASN A 95 0.26 12.87 -3.74
CA ASN A 95 0.88 13.84 -2.85
C ASN A 95 1.27 13.18 -1.52
N LYS A 96 2.47 13.50 -1.02
CA LYS A 96 3.07 12.93 0.20
C LYS A 96 2.16 13.05 1.43
N SER A 97 1.50 14.19 1.63
CA SER A 97 0.59 14.37 2.76
C SER A 97 -0.59 13.39 2.66
N ASP A 98 -1.20 13.29 1.49
CA ASP A 98 -2.37 12.47 1.25
C ASP A 98 -2.02 10.98 1.29
N VAL A 99 -0.84 10.59 0.79
CA VAL A 99 -0.29 9.23 0.92
C VAL A 99 -0.06 8.86 2.39
N ILE A 100 0.46 9.77 3.23
CA ILE A 100 0.65 9.52 4.66
C ILE A 100 -0.71 9.37 5.37
N LEU A 101 -1.68 10.22 5.04
CA LEU A 101 -3.03 10.15 5.59
C LEU A 101 -3.72 8.83 5.21
N ALA A 102 -3.65 8.46 3.93
CA ALA A 102 -4.12 7.19 3.38
C ALA A 102 -3.46 5.98 4.06
N ALA A 103 -2.13 6.02 4.27
CA ALA A 103 -1.40 4.95 4.93
C ALA A 103 -1.85 4.74 6.38
N ILE A 104 -2.07 5.81 7.13
CA ILE A 104 -2.61 5.72 8.50
C ILE A 104 -3.98 5.04 8.47
N GLN A 105 -4.89 5.51 7.61
CA GLN A 105 -6.24 4.96 7.52
C GLN A 105 -6.24 3.47 7.10
N TYR A 106 -5.38 3.10 6.15
CA TYR A 106 -5.20 1.72 5.69
C TYR A 106 -4.77 0.80 6.83
N MET A 107 -3.68 1.14 7.53
CA MET A 107 -3.15 0.34 8.64
C MET A 107 -4.16 0.16 9.77
N ARG A 108 -4.95 1.20 10.08
CA ARG A 108 -6.01 1.13 11.10
C ARG A 108 -7.17 0.25 10.67
N SER A 109 -7.67 0.47 9.46
CA SER A 109 -8.97 -0.03 9.04
C SER A 109 -8.90 -1.42 8.45
N VAL A 110 -7.87 -1.67 7.61
CA VAL A 110 -7.62 -2.93 6.94
C VAL A 110 -6.80 -3.84 7.84
N GLU A 111 -5.73 -3.30 8.44
CA GLU A 111 -4.76 -4.15 9.14
C GLU A 111 -5.00 -4.31 10.63
N LYS A 112 -5.90 -3.51 11.18
CA LYS A 112 -6.20 -3.43 12.62
C LYS A 112 -4.94 -3.13 13.46
N GLU A 113 -3.92 -2.50 12.87
CA GLU A 113 -2.71 -2.12 13.58
C GLU A 113 -3.04 -0.95 14.53
N GLY A 114 -3.00 -1.20 15.84
CA GLY A 114 -3.27 -0.21 16.89
C GLY A 114 -2.11 0.76 17.19
N ASN A 115 -0.92 0.52 16.61
CA ASN A 115 0.28 1.34 16.78
C ASN A 115 1.01 1.48 15.43
N THR A 116 0.96 2.67 14.82
CA THR A 116 1.47 2.95 13.48
C THR A 116 2.53 4.05 13.53
N PRO A 117 3.73 3.78 14.10
CA PRO A 117 4.76 4.80 14.21
C PRO A 117 5.24 5.23 12.81
N PRO A 118 5.85 6.42 12.67
CA PRO A 118 6.34 6.94 11.40
C PRO A 118 7.23 5.97 10.59
N ARG A 119 7.92 5.04 11.26
CA ARG A 119 8.72 4.01 10.61
C ARG A 119 7.87 3.00 9.83
N GLU A 120 6.75 2.53 10.40
CA GLU A 120 5.87 1.57 9.73
C GLU A 120 5.12 2.23 8.57
N ILE A 121 4.70 3.50 8.71
CA ILE A 121 4.16 4.29 7.59
C ILE A 121 5.15 4.32 6.42
N ARG A 122 6.41 4.65 6.69
CA ARG A 122 7.45 4.67 5.65
C ARG A 122 7.67 3.30 5.02
N ARG A 123 7.60 2.23 5.82
CA ARG A 123 7.77 0.86 5.34
C ARG A 123 6.66 0.50 4.35
N LEU A 124 5.40 0.71 4.71
CA LEU A 124 4.25 0.47 3.84
C LEU A 124 4.36 1.26 2.53
N VAL A 125 4.73 2.55 2.60
CA VAL A 125 4.92 3.37 1.40
C VAL A 125 6.01 2.80 0.48
N VAL A 126 7.12 2.30 1.02
CA VAL A 126 8.16 1.66 0.21
C VAL A 126 7.68 0.33 -0.39
N GLU A 127 6.89 -0.43 0.35
CA GLU A 127 6.31 -1.70 -0.12
C GLU A 127 5.36 -1.51 -1.32
N THR A 128 4.82 -0.30 -1.54
CA THR A 128 4.04 0.00 -2.77
C THR A 128 4.84 -0.07 -4.07
N GLY A 129 6.18 -0.03 -4.00
CA GLY A 129 7.05 0.06 -5.18
C GLY A 129 7.05 1.43 -5.89
N LYS A 130 6.07 2.31 -5.61
CA LYS A 130 5.96 3.65 -6.20
C LYS A 130 7.04 4.61 -5.74
N TRP A 131 7.46 4.50 -4.47
CA TRP A 131 8.51 5.35 -3.91
C TRP A 131 9.68 4.52 -3.37
N THR A 132 10.89 4.91 -3.78
CA THR A 132 12.10 4.23 -3.32
C THR A 132 12.38 4.51 -1.83
N LYS A 133 13.04 3.57 -1.16
CA LYS A 133 13.50 3.72 0.23
C LYS A 133 14.30 5.01 0.46
N ARG A 134 15.12 5.42 -0.51
CA ARG A 134 15.91 6.66 -0.46
C ARG A 134 15.02 7.91 -0.49
N SER A 135 13.97 7.90 -1.31
CA SER A 135 12.99 9.00 -1.38
C SER A 135 12.21 9.11 -0.08
N VAL A 136 11.62 7.99 0.38
CA VAL A 136 10.77 7.94 1.58
C VAL A 136 11.54 8.27 2.85
N LYS A 137 12.85 7.97 2.92
CA LYS A 137 13.70 8.36 4.07
C LYS A 137 13.73 9.88 4.30
N LYS A 138 13.57 10.68 3.23
CA LYS A 138 13.53 12.15 3.33
C LYS A 138 12.16 12.68 3.78
N TRP A 139 11.14 11.82 3.86
CA TRP A 139 9.80 12.25 4.26
C TRP A 139 9.76 12.45 5.78
N ASN A 140 9.54 13.69 6.20
CA ASN A 140 9.35 14.02 7.60
C ASN A 140 7.92 13.67 8.05
N VAL A 141 7.63 12.37 8.12
CA VAL A 141 6.30 11.84 8.42
C VAL A 141 5.75 12.38 9.74
N SER A 142 6.59 12.56 10.76
CA SER A 142 6.17 13.16 12.03
C SER A 142 5.67 14.59 11.88
N LEU A 143 6.33 15.40 11.04
CA LEU A 143 5.91 16.78 10.77
C LEU A 143 4.58 16.81 10.00
N TYR A 144 4.41 15.95 9.00
CA TYR A 144 3.14 15.85 8.28
C TYR A 144 1.99 15.46 9.21
N ILE A 145 2.21 14.50 10.10
CA ILE A 145 1.23 14.11 11.13
C ILE A 145 0.92 15.30 12.05
N GLY A 146 1.94 16.03 12.52
CA GLY A 146 1.76 17.22 13.35
C GLY A 146 0.86 18.27 12.68
N ARG A 147 1.14 18.60 11.41
CA ARG A 147 0.33 19.55 10.63
C ARG A 147 -1.12 19.07 10.42
N MET A 148 -1.32 17.78 10.22
CA MET A 148 -2.66 17.20 10.08
C MET A 148 -3.44 17.16 11.40
N LEU A 149 -2.75 17.11 12.54
CA LEU A 149 -3.36 17.24 13.87
C LEU A 149 -3.71 18.68 14.20
N GLU A 150 -2.90 19.65 13.77
CA GLU A 150 -3.12 21.08 14.00
C GLU A 150 -4.27 21.63 13.13
N GLY A 151 -4.51 21.03 11.96
CA GLY A 151 -5.47 21.55 10.98
C GLY A 151 -4.85 22.66 10.12
N GLY A 152 -5.35 22.82 8.89
CA GLY A 152 -4.83 23.84 7.97
C GLY A 152 -5.26 25.26 8.34
N PRO A 153 -4.49 26.29 7.97
CA PRO A 153 -4.96 27.68 8.04
C PRO A 153 -6.15 27.84 7.11
N GLY A 154 -7.35 28.09 7.67
CA GLY A 154 -8.59 28.23 6.89
C GLY A 154 -9.82 27.50 7.45
N GLY A 155 -9.74 26.88 8.63
CA GLY A 155 -10.92 26.28 9.28
C GLY A 155 -11.34 24.91 8.72
N SER A 156 -10.58 24.34 7.78
CA SER A 156 -10.65 22.91 7.47
C SER A 156 -10.18 22.15 8.72
N GLY A 157 -11.12 21.47 9.40
CA GLY A 157 -10.84 20.76 10.65
C GLY A 157 -9.62 19.84 10.56
N SER A 158 -9.02 19.50 11.71
CA SER A 158 -7.87 18.61 11.75
C SER A 158 -8.19 17.30 11.03
N PHE A 159 -7.29 16.81 10.18
CA PHE A 159 -7.48 15.52 9.48
C PHE A 159 -7.16 14.33 10.38
N LEU A 160 -6.38 14.57 11.43
CA LEU A 160 -6.03 13.57 12.43
C LEU A 160 -6.48 14.01 13.81
N GLU A 161 -6.69 13.03 14.67
CA GLU A 161 -6.88 13.22 16.10
C GLU A 161 -6.22 12.09 16.90
N TYR A 162 -6.03 12.33 18.20
CA TYR A 162 -5.64 11.29 19.14
C TYR A 162 -6.89 10.60 19.69
N PRO A 163 -6.97 9.25 19.65
CA PRO A 163 -8.05 8.53 20.30
C PRO A 163 -8.10 8.86 21.80
N ARG A 164 -9.30 9.07 22.34
CA ARG A 164 -9.51 9.51 23.74
C ARG A 164 -8.78 8.66 24.79
N ARG A 165 -8.60 7.36 24.53
CA ARG A 165 -7.99 6.39 25.47
C ARG A 165 -6.55 6.00 25.12
N ARG A 166 -5.87 6.75 24.24
CA ARG A 166 -4.51 6.42 23.78
C ARG A 166 -3.51 7.54 24.08
N PRO A 167 -2.20 7.21 24.17
CA PRO A 167 -1.17 8.22 24.33
C PRO A 167 -1.18 9.24 23.18
N ARG A 168 -0.95 10.52 23.50
CA ARG A 168 -0.75 11.60 22.52
C ARG A 168 0.61 11.48 21.85
N LYS A 169 0.78 10.46 21.00
CA LYS A 169 1.97 10.24 20.18
C LYS A 169 1.54 9.92 18.76
N ASN A 170 2.32 10.38 17.77
CA ASN A 170 2.05 10.19 16.34
C ASN A 170 1.71 8.74 15.94
N ALA A 171 2.18 7.76 16.70
CA ALA A 171 1.92 6.35 16.44
C ALA A 171 0.47 5.92 16.73
N PHE A 172 -0.32 6.72 17.44
CA PHE A 172 -1.70 6.40 17.85
C PHE A 172 -2.77 7.22 17.17
N VAL A 173 -2.40 8.10 16.24
CA VAL A 173 -3.36 8.97 15.53
C VAL A 173 -4.34 8.17 14.68
N VAL A 174 -5.55 8.71 14.53
CA VAL A 174 -6.63 8.21 13.67
C VAL A 174 -7.20 9.37 12.86
N LEU A 175 -7.85 9.06 11.74
CA LEU A 175 -8.50 10.08 10.93
C LEU A 175 -9.76 10.60 11.62
N THR A 176 -9.95 11.91 11.56
CA THR A 176 -11.23 12.55 11.85
C THR A 176 -12.22 12.32 10.71
N GLU A 177 -13.44 12.83 10.86
CA GLU A 177 -14.40 12.91 9.76
C GLU A 177 -13.86 13.75 8.60
N ALA A 178 -13.37 14.96 8.87
CA ALA A 178 -12.75 15.83 7.87
C ALA A 178 -11.61 15.15 7.10
N GLY A 179 -10.78 14.35 7.78
CA GLY A 179 -9.69 13.61 7.14
C GLY A 179 -10.20 12.50 6.19
N ARG A 180 -11.33 11.84 6.54
CA ARG A 180 -11.96 10.85 5.65
C ARG A 180 -12.62 11.53 4.46
N ASP A 181 -13.34 12.62 4.69
CA ASP A 181 -14.00 13.38 3.64
C ASP A 181 -12.99 13.95 2.63
N HIS A 182 -11.82 14.40 3.11
CA HIS A 182 -10.73 14.83 2.25
C HIS A 182 -10.25 13.71 1.31
N LEU A 183 -10.03 12.50 1.82
CA LEU A 183 -9.66 11.35 0.99
C LEU A 183 -10.77 10.97 -0.01
N ASP A 184 -12.03 11.03 0.41
CA ASP A 184 -13.17 10.78 -0.48
C ASP A 184 -13.28 11.84 -1.58
N GLN A 185 -13.05 13.12 -1.26
CA GLN A 185 -13.02 14.20 -2.25
C GLN A 185 -11.89 14.04 -3.26
N LEU A 186 -10.70 13.58 -2.84
CA LEU A 186 -9.60 13.30 -3.76
C LEU A 186 -9.98 12.22 -4.76
N SER A 187 -10.65 11.16 -4.31
CA SER A 187 -11.15 10.10 -5.20
C SER A 187 -12.17 10.59 -6.22
N LEU A 188 -12.92 11.65 -5.91
CA LEU A 188 -13.95 12.21 -6.80
C LEU A 188 -13.40 13.23 -7.80
N LYS A 189 -12.24 13.86 -7.51
CA LYS A 189 -11.63 14.93 -8.32
C LYS A 189 -10.62 14.42 -9.36
N ARG A 190 -10.61 13.11 -9.62
CA ARG A 190 -9.66 12.44 -10.51
C ARG A 190 -9.99 12.59 -11.99
#